data_AF-A0A814LQ23-F1
#
_entry.id   AF-A0A814LQ23-F1
#
_cell.length_a   1.000
_cell.length_b   1.000
_cell.length_c   1.000
_cell.angle_alpha   90.00
_cell.angle_beta   90.00
_cell.angle_gamma   90.00
#
_symmetry.space_group_name_H-M   'P 1'
#
loop_
_entity.id
_entity.type
_entity.pdbx_description
1 polymer ?
#
loop_
_entity_poly.entity_id
_entity_poly.type
_entity_poly.pdbx_seq_one_letter_code
_entity_poly.pdbx_strand_id
1 'polypeptide(L)'
;MMTTISKRRPSHSTSEDDDDGMECPLSGAEALAVCKEFASMTDTNTSLAMMMLQKNEWNLQRAVNAYQDSMQGKSKASQKQTISTSDVKRVKIEPSITTSAPIDNKTNAKTHFKVLSWNIDGLDEQKNTIDIRTQGVIDVIKREEPDAVFLHEVIPIAFDLIRNLLPEYDSYAGNTEGYFVVILTRHELFKTMYKNSMEIDLITSHHESGTEEIASKERMEQLKLCFKYMMDAPSHRTVLFGGDLNIREKELQKVGSIPSGIVDLWIETGKHKECIYT
;
A
#
# COMPACT_ATOMS: atom_id res chain seq x y z
N MET A 1 -56.74 -42.72 34.64
CA MET A 1 -55.44 -42.25 34.16
C MET A 1 -55.52 -42.06 32.65
N MET A 2 -55.71 -40.82 32.19
CA MET A 2 -55.64 -40.41 30.79
C MET A 2 -54.64 -39.24 30.71
N THR A 3 -53.66 -39.38 29.80
CA THR A 3 -53.16 -38.40 28.81
C THR A 3 -52.91 -36.96 29.31
N THR A 4 -51.75 -36.32 29.11
CA THR A 4 -51.31 -35.82 27.79
C THR A 4 -49.86 -35.32 27.78
N ILE A 5 -49.26 -35.51 26.60
CA ILE A 5 -47.93 -35.22 26.05
C ILE A 5 -47.66 -33.71 25.83
N SER A 6 -46.40 -33.26 25.88
CA SER A 6 -45.89 -32.30 24.86
C SER A 6 -44.37 -32.41 24.64
N LYS A 7 -44.02 -32.25 23.36
CA LYS A 7 -42.81 -32.63 22.61
C LYS A 7 -41.58 -31.73 22.85
N ARG A 8 -40.39 -32.26 22.55
CA ARG A 8 -39.46 -31.71 21.52
C ARG A 8 -38.36 -32.71 21.11
N ARG A 9 -38.21 -32.88 19.79
CA ARG A 9 -37.11 -33.42 18.96
C ARG A 9 -37.30 -32.74 17.58
N PRO A 10 -36.35 -32.71 16.62
CA PRO A 10 -35.01 -33.32 16.62
C PRO A 10 -33.86 -32.49 15.98
N SER A 11 -32.66 -33.07 16.13
CA SER A 11 -31.41 -33.03 15.34
C SER A 11 -31.32 -32.28 14.01
N HIS A 12 -30.14 -31.73 13.73
CA HIS A 12 -29.44 -31.92 12.45
C HIS A 12 -27.92 -32.04 12.65
N SER A 13 -27.36 -33.07 12.00
CA SER A 13 -25.95 -33.36 11.76
C SER A 13 -25.33 -32.29 10.87
N THR A 14 -24.10 -31.90 11.16
CA THR A 14 -23.26 -31.12 10.24
C THR A 14 -22.02 -31.92 9.88
N SER A 15 -21.85 -32.02 8.57
CA SER A 15 -20.80 -32.66 7.80
C SER A 15 -19.41 -32.14 8.12
N GLU A 16 -18.46 -33.06 8.05
CA GLU A 16 -17.03 -32.83 7.88
C GLU A 16 -16.82 -32.15 6.51
N ASP A 17 -16.26 -30.94 6.53
CA ASP A 17 -15.62 -30.30 5.38
C ASP A 17 -14.13 -30.22 5.73
N ASP A 18 -13.32 -30.99 4.99
CA ASP A 18 -11.87 -31.01 5.05
C ASP A 18 -11.30 -29.67 4.55
N ASP A 19 -10.88 -28.82 5.49
CA ASP A 19 -10.00 -27.67 5.24
C ASP A 19 -8.56 -28.15 5.41
N ASP A 20 -7.92 -28.58 4.32
CA ASP A 20 -6.50 -28.96 4.26
C ASP A 20 -5.58 -27.71 4.34
N GLY A 21 -5.82 -26.87 5.34
CA GLY A 21 -4.86 -25.88 5.80
C GLY A 21 -3.73 -26.63 6.49
N MET A 22 -2.59 -26.74 5.83
CA MET A 22 -1.42 -27.47 6.35
C MET A 22 -0.96 -26.86 7.68
N GLU A 23 -1.46 -27.42 8.78
CA GLU A 23 -1.23 -26.94 10.13
C GLU A 23 0.26 -27.16 10.49
N CYS A 24 0.87 -26.16 11.12
CA CYS A 24 2.27 -26.26 11.53
C CYS A 24 2.44 -27.42 12.52
N PRO A 25 3.21 -28.48 12.20
CA PRO A 25 3.35 -29.63 13.10
C PRO A 25 4.26 -29.34 14.31
N LEU A 26 4.88 -28.16 14.35
CA LEU A 26 5.83 -27.72 15.37
C LEU A 26 5.15 -26.78 16.37
N SER A 27 5.57 -26.81 17.62
CA SER A 27 5.19 -25.78 18.59
C SER A 27 5.71 -24.40 18.16
N GLY A 28 5.10 -23.31 18.65
CA GLY A 28 5.52 -21.95 18.27
C GLY A 28 7.01 -21.63 18.55
N ALA A 29 7.59 -22.25 19.58
CA ALA A 29 9.02 -22.11 19.90
C ALA A 29 9.91 -22.88 18.91
N GLU A 30 9.51 -24.10 18.53
CA GLU A 30 10.22 -24.93 17.56
C GLU A 30 10.12 -24.33 16.15
N ALA A 31 8.93 -23.86 15.76
CA ALA A 31 8.69 -23.15 14.52
C ALA A 31 9.62 -21.94 14.37
N LEU A 32 9.76 -21.15 15.44
CA LEU A 32 10.65 -19.99 15.46
C LEU A 32 12.13 -20.38 15.39
N ALA A 33 12.52 -21.49 16.03
CA ALA A 33 13.89 -22.00 15.97
C ALA A 33 14.27 -22.42 14.54
N VAL A 34 13.39 -23.17 13.86
CA VAL A 34 13.61 -23.61 12.47
C VAL A 34 13.62 -22.40 11.51
N CYS A 35 12.79 -21.38 11.76
CA CYS A 35 12.83 -20.15 10.96
C CYS A 35 14.16 -19.39 11.10
N LYS A 36 14.75 -19.35 12.30
CA LYS A 36 16.06 -18.73 12.54
C LYS A 36 17.18 -19.52 11.88
N GLU A 37 17.09 -20.84 11.93
CA GLU A 37 18.08 -21.72 11.29
C GLU A 37 18.09 -21.56 9.77
N PHE A 38 16.90 -21.58 9.14
CA PHE A 38 16.77 -21.25 7.72
C PHE A 38 17.38 -19.90 7.39
N ALA A 39 16.98 -18.84 8.12
CA ALA A 39 17.45 -17.48 7.89
C ALA A 39 18.98 -17.36 7.95
N SER A 40 19.62 -18.08 8.88
CA SER A 40 21.07 -18.15 8.98
C SER A 40 21.74 -18.92 7.84
N MET A 41 21.09 -19.96 7.29
CA MET A 41 21.64 -20.78 6.21
C MET A 41 21.53 -20.11 4.84
N THR A 42 20.52 -19.26 4.65
CA THR A 42 20.24 -18.61 3.36
C THR A 42 20.65 -17.15 3.31
N ASP A 43 21.17 -16.60 4.42
CA ASP A 43 21.42 -15.16 4.61
C ASP A 43 20.17 -14.31 4.37
N THR A 44 19.06 -14.72 5.00
CA THR A 44 17.74 -14.08 4.85
C THR A 44 17.11 -13.76 6.21
N ASN A 45 15.82 -13.41 6.22
CA ASN A 45 15.07 -13.14 7.45
C ASN A 45 14.10 -14.28 7.81
N THR A 46 13.61 -14.26 9.05
CA THR A 46 12.69 -15.28 9.59
C THR A 46 11.31 -15.26 8.93
N SER A 47 10.91 -14.15 8.29
CA SER A 47 9.63 -14.05 7.58
C SER A 47 9.65 -14.83 6.26
N LEU A 48 10.75 -14.71 5.50
CA LEU A 48 10.98 -15.55 4.33
C LEU A 48 11.14 -17.01 4.74
N ALA A 49 11.83 -17.28 5.86
CA ALA A 49 11.93 -18.62 6.41
C ALA A 49 10.56 -19.24 6.69
N MET A 50 9.67 -18.51 7.37
CA MET A 50 8.31 -18.96 7.68
C MET A 50 7.54 -19.34 6.40
N MET A 51 7.55 -18.45 5.39
CA MET A 51 6.88 -18.71 4.12
C MET A 51 7.45 -19.94 3.40
N MET A 52 8.77 -20.07 3.37
CA MET A 52 9.45 -21.19 2.70
C MET A 52 9.20 -22.50 3.45
N LEU A 53 9.17 -22.48 4.78
CA LEU A 53 8.88 -23.65 5.60
C LEU A 53 7.41 -24.09 5.45
N GLN A 54 6.45 -23.18 5.48
CA GLN A 54 5.04 -23.50 5.24
C GLN A 54 4.82 -24.16 3.87
N LYS A 55 5.44 -23.63 2.81
CA LYS A 55 5.35 -24.17 1.44
C LYS A 55 6.07 -25.50 1.25
N ASN A 56 6.95 -25.89 2.17
CA ASN A 56 7.77 -27.09 2.08
C ASN A 56 7.56 -28.02 3.28
N GLU A 57 6.32 -28.07 3.79
CA GLU A 57 5.90 -29.00 4.85
C GLU A 57 6.76 -28.93 6.12
N TRP A 58 7.20 -27.72 6.47
CA TRP A 58 8.11 -27.44 7.60
C TRP A 58 9.44 -28.21 7.56
N ASN A 59 9.82 -28.72 6.38
CA ASN A 59 11.09 -29.38 6.18
C ASN A 59 12.18 -28.35 5.82
N LEU A 60 13.07 -28.08 6.78
CA LEU A 60 14.16 -27.11 6.64
C LEU A 60 15.01 -27.34 5.39
N GLN A 61 15.45 -28.57 5.14
CA GLN A 61 16.33 -28.87 4.01
C GLN A 61 15.63 -28.67 2.67
N ARG A 62 14.35 -29.09 2.54
CA ARG A 62 13.56 -28.85 1.32
C ARG A 62 13.34 -27.36 1.08
N ALA A 63 13.02 -26.60 2.14
CA ALA A 63 12.86 -25.16 2.06
C ALA A 63 14.14 -24.46 1.59
N VAL A 64 15.30 -24.83 2.15
CA VAL A 64 16.61 -24.26 1.78
C VAL A 64 16.95 -24.60 0.33
N ASN A 65 16.78 -25.85 -0.10
CA ASN A 65 17.05 -26.26 -1.47
C ASN A 65 16.14 -25.51 -2.47
N ALA A 66 14.84 -25.40 -2.18
CA ALA A 66 13.90 -24.65 -3.01
C ALA A 66 14.28 -23.16 -3.14
N TYR A 67 14.78 -22.56 -2.06
CA TYR A 67 15.29 -21.19 -2.09
C TYR A 67 16.54 -21.07 -2.96
N GLN A 68 17.51 -21.96 -2.80
CA GLN A 68 18.78 -21.93 -3.54
C GLN A 68 18.59 -22.18 -5.04
N ASP A 69 17.69 -23.09 -5.42
CA ASP A 69 17.33 -23.34 -6.82
C ASP A 69 16.67 -22.10 -7.45
N SER A 70 15.85 -21.37 -6.68
CA SER A 70 15.24 -20.11 -7.12
C SER A 70 16.27 -18.99 -7.34
N MET A 71 17.41 -19.04 -6.65
CA MET A 71 18.50 -18.07 -6.77
C MET A 71 19.43 -18.38 -7.95
N GLN A 72 19.70 -19.65 -8.24
CA GLN A 72 20.49 -20.05 -9.41
C GLN A 72 19.79 -19.71 -10.74
N GLY A 73 18.45 -19.65 -10.76
CA GLY A 73 17.67 -19.14 -11.89
C GLY A 73 17.80 -17.62 -12.13
N LYS A 74 18.20 -16.85 -11.11
CA LYS A 74 18.29 -15.37 -11.15
C LYS A 74 19.71 -14.84 -11.41
N SER A 75 20.75 -15.65 -11.25
CA SER A 75 22.17 -15.23 -11.36
C SER A 75 22.66 -14.86 -12.77
N LYS A 76 21.82 -14.86 -13.81
CA LYS A 76 22.20 -14.39 -15.16
C LYS A 76 21.95 -12.90 -15.42
N ALA A 77 21.36 -12.16 -14.47
CA ALA A 77 21.01 -10.75 -14.68
C ALA A 77 21.34 -9.87 -13.46
N SER A 78 22.61 -9.71 -13.13
CA SER A 78 23.05 -8.59 -12.27
C SER A 78 24.54 -8.33 -12.42
N GLN A 79 24.89 -7.23 -13.10
CA GLN A 79 26.10 -6.48 -12.77
C GLN A 79 25.81 -4.97 -12.77
N LYS A 80 26.03 -4.40 -11.58
CA LYS A 80 26.49 -3.03 -11.25
C LYS A 80 25.64 -1.83 -11.68
N GLN A 81 25.17 -1.07 -10.67
CA GLN A 81 25.41 0.38 -10.52
C GLN A 81 24.89 0.81 -9.12
N THR A 82 25.74 1.21 -8.17
CA THR A 82 26.29 2.57 -7.95
C THR A 82 25.20 3.63 -7.80
N ILE A 83 24.96 4.01 -6.54
CA ILE A 83 23.93 4.93 -6.05
C ILE A 83 24.24 6.36 -6.49
N SER A 84 23.28 7.02 -7.15
CA SER A 84 23.23 8.47 -7.32
C SER A 84 21.79 8.98 -7.14
N THR A 85 21.69 10.04 -6.34
CA THR A 85 20.56 10.94 -6.04
C THR A 85 19.47 11.09 -7.13
N SER A 86 18.24 10.67 -6.83
CA SER A 86 16.97 11.30 -7.28
C SER A 86 15.74 10.46 -6.90
N ASP A 87 15.12 10.70 -5.74
CA ASP A 87 13.83 10.09 -5.39
C ASP A 87 12.66 11.05 -5.65
N VAL A 88 12.43 11.34 -6.94
CA VAL A 88 11.09 11.67 -7.43
C VAL A 88 10.79 10.79 -8.63
N LYS A 89 9.89 9.83 -8.44
CA LYS A 89 9.40 8.96 -9.51
C LYS A 89 8.22 9.64 -10.20
N ARG A 90 8.42 9.99 -11.46
CA ARG A 90 7.36 10.43 -12.39
C ARG A 90 6.89 9.22 -13.20
N VAL A 91 5.63 8.83 -13.04
CA VAL A 91 4.99 7.85 -13.93
C VAL A 91 4.29 8.63 -15.05
N LYS A 92 4.78 8.53 -16.29
CA LYS A 92 4.06 8.97 -17.49
C LYS A 92 3.37 7.76 -18.11
N ILE A 93 2.05 7.81 -18.22
CA ILE A 93 1.24 6.79 -18.89
C ILE A 93 0.79 7.39 -20.22
N GLU A 94 1.26 6.85 -21.35
CA GLU A 94 0.71 7.17 -22.68
C GLU A 94 -0.13 5.99 -23.18
N PRO A 95 -1.38 6.22 -23.64
CA PRO A 95 -2.23 5.16 -24.12
C PRO A 95 -1.82 4.74 -25.54
N SER A 96 -1.46 3.45 -25.69
CA SER A 96 -1.36 2.81 -27.00
C SER A 96 -2.77 2.64 -27.58
N ILE A 97 -3.04 3.33 -28.69
CA ILE A 97 -4.33 3.38 -29.37
C ILE A 97 -4.61 2.03 -30.06
N THR A 98 -5.79 1.46 -29.84
CA THR A 98 -6.46 0.64 -30.86
C THR A 98 -7.98 0.79 -30.78
N THR A 99 -8.51 1.61 -31.70
CA THR A 99 -9.84 1.57 -32.34
C THR A 99 -11.13 1.51 -31.50
N SER A 100 -11.82 2.66 -31.52
CA SER A 100 -13.24 2.88 -31.82
C SER A 100 -14.31 2.00 -31.14
N ALA A 101 -14.87 2.52 -30.05
CA ALA A 101 -16.26 2.24 -29.66
C ALA A 101 -17.04 3.57 -29.52
N PRO A 102 -18.34 3.63 -29.87
CA PRO A 102 -19.12 4.87 -29.86
C PRO A 102 -19.30 5.39 -28.44
N ILE A 103 -19.15 6.71 -28.28
CA ILE A 103 -19.36 7.41 -27.00
C ILE A 103 -20.87 7.48 -26.76
N ASP A 104 -21.35 6.66 -25.81
CA ASP A 104 -22.73 6.68 -25.35
C ASP A 104 -22.91 7.82 -24.32
N ASN A 105 -23.58 8.91 -24.72
CA ASN A 105 -23.80 10.14 -23.95
C ASN A 105 -24.86 9.99 -22.82
N LYS A 106 -25.01 8.79 -22.25
CA LYS A 106 -26.01 8.46 -21.22
C LYS A 106 -25.44 7.84 -19.95
N THR A 107 -24.15 7.96 -19.69
CA THR A 107 -23.59 7.62 -18.39
C THR A 107 -23.49 8.88 -17.53
N ASN A 108 -24.13 8.86 -16.37
CA ASN A 108 -23.98 9.86 -15.31
C ASN A 108 -22.49 10.01 -14.99
N ALA A 109 -21.82 10.98 -15.63
CA ALA A 109 -20.36 11.08 -15.58
C ALA A 109 -19.96 11.36 -14.14
N LYS A 110 -19.04 10.55 -13.59
CA LYS A 110 -18.54 10.76 -12.24
C LYS A 110 -17.92 12.16 -12.16
N THR A 111 -18.55 13.06 -11.41
CA THR A 111 -18.15 14.47 -11.31
C THR A 111 -17.17 14.75 -10.18
N HIS A 112 -16.86 13.75 -9.36
CA HIS A 112 -16.03 13.87 -8.18
C HIS A 112 -14.87 12.89 -8.24
N PHE A 113 -13.70 13.35 -7.78
CA PHE A 113 -12.49 12.54 -7.66
C PHE A 113 -12.20 12.34 -6.16
N LYS A 114 -12.19 11.09 -5.69
CA LYS A 114 -11.98 10.75 -4.28
C LYS A 114 -10.55 10.26 -4.06
N VAL A 115 -9.82 10.90 -3.15
CA VAL A 115 -8.48 10.46 -2.74
C VAL A 115 -8.48 10.07 -1.27
N LEU A 116 -7.78 8.98 -0.94
CA LEU A 116 -7.47 8.56 0.42
C LEU A 116 -5.96 8.62 0.62
N SER A 117 -5.47 9.27 1.66
CA SER A 117 -4.04 9.30 2.02
C SER A 117 -3.88 8.79 3.45
N TRP A 118 -3.02 7.80 3.65
CA TRP A 118 -2.88 7.12 4.95
C TRP A 118 -1.45 6.62 5.17
N ASN A 119 -0.81 7.00 6.28
CA ASN A 119 0.31 6.26 6.82
C ASN A 119 -0.22 5.03 7.57
N ILE A 120 0.09 3.83 7.08
CA ILE A 120 -0.47 2.58 7.63
C ILE A 120 0.42 1.94 8.69
N ASP A 121 1.57 2.56 9.00
CA ASP A 121 2.49 2.13 10.06
C ASP A 121 2.83 0.63 9.95
N GLY A 122 3.30 0.23 8.77
CA GLY A 122 3.75 -1.15 8.52
C GLY A 122 5.06 -1.49 9.23
N LEU A 123 5.71 -0.48 9.82
CA LEU A 123 6.91 -0.64 10.63
C LEU A 123 6.64 -1.11 12.06
N ASP A 124 5.42 -0.95 12.58
CA ASP A 124 5.05 -1.48 13.91
C ASP A 124 5.23 -3.01 13.96
N GLU A 125 6.35 -3.40 14.57
CA GLU A 125 6.84 -4.77 14.68
C GLU A 125 6.03 -5.65 15.66
N GLN A 126 4.78 -5.30 15.93
CA GLN A 126 3.85 -6.25 16.53
C GLN A 126 3.59 -7.38 15.52
N LYS A 127 4.49 -8.36 15.51
CA LYS A 127 4.64 -9.45 14.53
C LYS A 127 3.39 -10.29 14.26
N ASN A 128 2.31 -10.09 15.01
CA ASN A 128 1.05 -10.83 14.88
C ASN A 128 -0.15 -9.95 14.48
N THR A 129 0.04 -8.66 14.22
CA THR A 129 -1.08 -7.75 13.88
C THR A 129 -1.00 -7.18 12.47
N ILE A 130 0.15 -7.29 11.77
CA ILE A 130 0.31 -6.69 10.44
C ILE A 130 -0.73 -7.18 9.44
N ASP A 131 -1.05 -8.48 9.43
CA ASP A 131 -2.05 -9.05 8.52
C ASP A 131 -3.44 -8.51 8.84
N ILE A 132 -3.81 -8.47 10.13
CA ILE A 132 -5.11 -7.98 10.62
C ILE A 132 -5.27 -6.48 10.35
N ARG A 133 -4.21 -5.68 10.60
CA ARG A 133 -4.20 -4.24 10.36
C ARG A 133 -4.26 -3.94 8.87
N THR A 134 -3.48 -4.65 8.05
CA THR A 134 -3.51 -4.52 6.59
C THR A 134 -4.88 -4.91 6.04
N GLN A 135 -5.50 -5.97 6.56
CA GLN A 135 -6.88 -6.34 6.20
C GLN A 135 -7.86 -5.22 6.56
N GLY A 136 -7.73 -4.60 7.73
CA GLY A 136 -8.53 -3.43 8.12
C GLY A 136 -8.36 -2.26 7.15
N VAL A 137 -7.14 -1.95 6.71
CA VAL A 137 -6.87 -0.94 5.68
C VAL A 137 -7.58 -1.28 4.36
N ILE A 138 -7.48 -2.53 3.92
CA ILE A 138 -8.14 -3.03 2.69
C ILE A 138 -9.67 -2.87 2.81
N ASP A 139 -10.25 -3.21 3.96
CA ASP A 139 -11.69 -3.10 4.19
C ASP A 139 -12.17 -1.64 4.14
N VAL A 140 -11.37 -0.70 4.63
CA VAL A 140 -11.64 0.74 4.46
C VAL A 140 -11.59 1.12 2.97
N ILE A 141 -10.56 0.70 2.23
CA ILE A 141 -10.43 1.03 0.80
C ILE A 141 -11.62 0.47 0.00
N LYS A 142 -12.05 -0.77 0.28
CA LYS A 142 -13.23 -1.38 -0.35
C LYS A 142 -14.52 -0.65 -0.01
N ARG A 143 -14.70 -0.21 1.23
CA ARG A 143 -15.89 0.52 1.66
C ARG A 143 -15.94 1.93 1.08
N GLU A 144 -14.82 2.63 1.09
CA GLU A 144 -14.74 4.02 0.68
C GLU A 144 -14.64 4.18 -0.84
N GLU A 145 -14.19 3.16 -1.55
CA GLU A 145 -14.00 3.13 -3.01
C GLU A 145 -13.32 4.40 -3.58
N PRO A 146 -12.17 4.83 -3.04
CA PRO A 146 -11.44 5.98 -3.57
C PRO A 146 -11.00 5.76 -5.02
N ASP A 147 -10.83 6.85 -5.77
CA ASP A 147 -10.25 6.81 -7.12
C ASP A 147 -8.73 6.64 -7.07
N ALA A 148 -8.10 7.27 -6.08
CA ALA A 148 -6.68 7.14 -5.79
C ALA A 148 -6.41 6.93 -4.30
N VAL A 149 -5.42 6.11 -3.98
CA VAL A 149 -4.96 5.87 -2.60
C VAL A 149 -3.48 6.14 -2.49
N PHE A 150 -3.07 6.90 -1.49
CA PHE A 150 -1.67 7.12 -1.11
C PHE A 150 -1.40 6.42 0.22
N LEU A 151 -0.53 5.43 0.21
CA LEU A 151 -0.14 4.69 1.42
C LEU A 151 1.32 4.99 1.75
N HIS A 152 1.63 5.09 3.04
CA HIS A 152 2.99 5.33 3.56
C HIS A 152 3.32 4.28 4.60
N GLU A 153 4.63 4.05 4.81
CA GLU A 153 5.15 2.99 5.66
C GLU A 153 4.66 1.59 5.27
N VAL A 154 4.48 1.36 3.96
CA VAL A 154 4.12 0.04 3.45
C VAL A 154 5.39 -0.83 3.40
N ILE A 155 5.31 -2.04 3.95
CA ILE A 155 6.36 -3.05 3.86
C ILE A 155 5.98 -4.13 2.81
N PRO A 156 6.93 -4.95 2.31
CA PRO A 156 6.67 -5.90 1.23
C PRO A 156 5.49 -6.86 1.48
N ILE A 157 5.36 -7.38 2.72
CA ILE A 157 4.28 -8.31 3.09
C ILE A 157 2.91 -7.62 2.99
N ALA A 158 2.78 -6.41 3.52
CA ALA A 158 1.54 -5.63 3.43
C ALA A 158 1.23 -5.28 1.97
N PHE A 159 2.24 -4.92 1.17
CA PHE A 159 2.08 -4.61 -0.24
C PHE A 159 1.54 -5.80 -1.04
N ASP A 160 2.06 -7.01 -0.81
CA ASP A 160 1.56 -8.22 -1.46
C ASP A 160 0.11 -8.52 -1.10
N LEU A 161 -0.28 -8.36 0.16
CA LEU A 161 -1.69 -8.50 0.59
C LEU A 161 -2.60 -7.48 -0.10
N ILE A 162 -2.21 -6.20 -0.10
CA ILE A 162 -2.95 -5.11 -0.73
C ILE A 162 -3.16 -5.40 -2.23
N ARG A 163 -2.09 -5.75 -2.95
CA ARG A 163 -2.14 -6.04 -4.39
C ARG A 163 -3.02 -7.25 -4.71
N ASN A 164 -2.98 -8.28 -3.89
CA ASN A 164 -3.75 -9.51 -4.12
C ASN A 164 -5.24 -9.32 -3.79
N LEU A 165 -5.56 -8.50 -2.79
CA LEU A 165 -6.93 -8.36 -2.27
C LEU A 165 -7.68 -7.13 -2.80
N LEU A 166 -7.02 -6.27 -3.58
CA LEU A 166 -7.58 -5.13 -4.31
C LEU A 166 -7.27 -5.22 -5.82
N PRO A 167 -7.71 -6.28 -6.52
CA PRO A 167 -7.43 -6.47 -7.95
C PRO A 167 -8.08 -5.41 -8.85
N GLU A 168 -8.99 -4.58 -8.34
CA GLU A 168 -9.62 -3.47 -9.05
C GLU A 168 -8.79 -2.17 -9.07
N TYR A 169 -7.62 -2.19 -8.43
CA TYR A 169 -6.66 -1.09 -8.42
C TYR A 169 -5.34 -1.51 -9.08
N ASP A 170 -4.82 -0.64 -9.95
CA ASP A 170 -3.41 -0.68 -10.30
C ASP A 170 -2.58 -0.19 -9.11
N SER A 171 -1.42 -0.81 -8.86
CA SER A 171 -0.56 -0.49 -7.72
C SER A 171 0.85 -0.07 -8.17
N TYR A 172 1.36 1.01 -7.61
CA TYR A 172 2.64 1.61 -7.95
C TYR A 172 3.47 1.80 -6.67
N ALA A 173 4.49 0.96 -6.48
CA ALA A 173 5.36 1.01 -5.31
C ALA A 173 6.54 1.98 -5.50
N GLY A 174 6.82 2.78 -4.48
CA GLY A 174 7.96 3.69 -4.42
C GLY A 174 9.29 2.95 -4.30
N ASN A 175 9.30 1.77 -3.66
CA ASN A 175 10.48 0.91 -3.51
C ASN A 175 10.05 -0.57 -3.47
N THR A 176 11.03 -1.49 -3.38
CA THR A 176 10.81 -2.93 -3.22
C THR A 176 11.36 -3.48 -1.91
N GLU A 177 12.19 -2.70 -1.21
CA GLU A 177 12.84 -3.06 0.05
C GLU A 177 12.55 -2.03 1.13
N GLY A 178 12.68 -2.43 2.40
CA GLY A 178 12.37 -1.58 3.54
C GLY A 178 10.89 -1.21 3.61
N TYR A 179 10.60 -0.01 4.10
CA TYR A 179 9.28 0.59 3.99
C TYR A 179 9.26 1.59 2.84
N PHE A 180 8.10 1.78 2.22
CA PHE A 180 7.94 2.66 1.08
C PHE A 180 6.53 3.23 0.97
N VAL A 181 6.38 4.18 0.07
CA VAL A 181 5.09 4.73 -0.33
C VAL A 181 4.48 3.91 -1.46
N VAL A 182 3.15 3.86 -1.52
CA VAL A 182 2.40 3.19 -2.60
C VAL A 182 1.30 4.11 -3.10
N ILE A 183 1.14 4.20 -4.42
CA ILE A 183 -0.04 4.79 -5.05
C ILE A 183 -0.91 3.66 -5.60
N LEU A 184 -2.21 3.67 -5.29
CA LEU A 184 -3.21 2.81 -5.92
C LEU A 184 -4.13 3.66 -6.80
N THR A 185 -4.49 3.19 -7.99
CA THR A 185 -5.47 3.86 -8.87
C THR A 185 -6.54 2.90 -9.33
N ARG A 186 -7.82 3.23 -9.11
CA ARG A 186 -8.95 2.36 -9.51
C ARG A 186 -9.04 2.28 -11.03
N HIS A 187 -9.24 1.10 -11.62
CA HIS A 187 -9.22 0.93 -13.09
C HIS A 187 -10.20 1.84 -13.86
N GLU A 188 -11.35 2.15 -13.26
CA GLU A 188 -12.37 3.03 -13.88
C GLU A 188 -11.95 4.50 -13.93
N LEU A 189 -10.90 4.88 -13.19
CA LEU A 189 -10.38 6.24 -13.19
C LEU A 189 -9.85 6.63 -14.57
N PHE A 190 -9.06 5.77 -15.22
CA PHE A 190 -8.49 6.05 -16.54
C PHE A 190 -9.57 6.28 -17.59
N LYS A 191 -10.64 5.48 -17.55
CA LYS A 191 -11.79 5.65 -18.45
C LYS A 191 -12.47 6.99 -18.23
N THR A 192 -12.58 7.43 -16.98
CA THR A 192 -13.22 8.70 -16.59
C THR A 192 -12.35 9.90 -16.99
N MET A 193 -11.05 9.85 -16.68
CA MET A 193 -10.07 10.86 -17.08
C MET A 193 -10.03 11.03 -18.60
N TYR A 194 -9.94 9.92 -19.34
CA TYR A 194 -9.90 9.93 -20.80
C TYR A 194 -11.18 10.54 -21.39
N LYS A 195 -12.36 10.12 -20.91
CA LYS A 195 -13.65 10.68 -21.37
C LYS A 195 -13.76 12.19 -21.12
N ASN A 196 -13.23 12.65 -19.99
CA ASN A 196 -13.32 14.05 -19.59
C ASN A 196 -12.15 14.92 -20.10
N SER A 197 -11.20 14.35 -20.87
CA SER A 197 -9.96 15.02 -21.28
C SER A 197 -9.21 15.65 -20.08
N MET A 198 -9.24 14.96 -18.94
CA MET A 198 -8.57 15.39 -17.71
C MET A 198 -7.22 14.69 -17.59
N GLU A 199 -6.19 15.47 -17.31
CA GLU A 199 -4.85 14.98 -17.01
C GLU A 199 -4.51 15.31 -15.57
N ILE A 200 -4.25 14.28 -14.75
CA ILE A 200 -3.90 14.45 -13.34
C ILE A 200 -2.50 13.89 -13.07
N ASP A 201 -1.70 14.63 -12.32
CA ASP A 201 -0.48 14.13 -11.66
C ASP A 201 -0.79 13.80 -10.21
N LEU A 202 -0.61 12.53 -9.84
CA LEU A 202 -0.72 12.06 -8.46
C LEU A 202 0.68 11.95 -7.87
N ILE A 203 0.93 12.70 -6.80
CA ILE A 203 2.24 12.77 -6.15
C ILE A 203 2.05 12.45 -4.67
N THR A 204 2.88 11.54 -4.15
CA THR A 204 2.91 11.23 -2.73
C THR A 204 4.33 11.14 -2.20
N SER A 205 4.50 11.44 -0.91
CA SER A 205 5.80 11.38 -0.23
C SER A 205 5.60 11.17 1.27
N HIS A 206 6.54 10.45 1.88
CA HIS A 206 6.70 10.39 3.34
C HIS A 206 7.94 11.20 3.69
N HIS A 207 7.73 12.40 4.23
CA HIS A 207 8.84 13.30 4.54
C HIS A 207 9.59 12.89 5.81
N GLU A 208 10.83 13.39 5.93
CA GLU A 208 11.73 13.13 7.05
C GLU A 208 11.04 13.29 8.41
N SER A 209 11.06 12.21 9.17
CA SER A 209 10.43 12.09 10.49
C SER A 209 11.30 12.70 11.60
N GLY A 210 10.72 12.82 12.80
CA GLY A 210 11.44 13.32 13.97
C GLY A 210 11.42 14.84 14.14
N THR A 211 11.76 15.28 15.36
CA THR A 211 11.65 16.67 15.82
C THR A 211 12.98 17.42 15.85
N GLU A 212 14.08 16.71 15.58
CA GLU A 212 15.44 17.25 15.59
C GLU A 212 15.63 18.33 14.52
N GLU A 213 16.55 19.27 14.76
CA GLU A 213 16.78 20.38 13.83
C GLU A 213 17.26 19.91 12.44
N ILE A 214 18.05 18.84 12.40
CA ILE A 214 18.54 18.25 11.15
C ILE A 214 17.36 17.69 10.34
N ALA A 215 16.48 16.91 10.99
CA ALA A 215 15.27 16.39 10.36
C ALA A 215 14.35 17.53 9.89
N SER A 216 14.16 18.56 10.73
CA SER A 216 13.39 19.76 10.38
C SER A 216 13.90 20.45 9.12
N LYS A 217 15.23 20.59 8.97
CA LYS A 217 15.85 21.18 7.77
C LYS A 217 15.58 20.34 6.53
N GLU A 218 15.81 19.04 6.61
CA GLU A 218 15.57 18.11 5.50
C GLU A 218 14.10 18.14 5.06
N ARG A 219 13.17 18.06 6.01
CA ARG A 219 11.73 18.11 5.75
C ARG A 219 11.28 19.38 5.02
N MET A 220 11.88 20.52 5.37
CA MET A 220 11.60 21.80 4.70
C MET A 220 12.15 21.82 3.26
N GLU A 221 13.32 21.23 3.00
CA GLU A 221 13.85 21.11 1.64
C GLU A 221 13.02 20.15 0.78
N GLN A 222 12.58 19.03 1.35
CA GLN A 222 11.65 18.10 0.69
C GLN A 222 10.32 18.79 0.32
N LEU A 223 9.76 19.60 1.22
CA LEU A 223 8.55 20.36 0.94
C LEU A 223 8.74 21.40 -0.17
N LYS A 224 9.86 22.13 -0.17
CA LYS A 224 10.20 23.07 -1.26
C LYS A 224 10.31 22.35 -2.61
N LEU A 225 10.91 21.17 -2.62
CA LEU A 225 11.03 20.36 -3.81
C LEU A 225 9.64 19.94 -4.33
N CYS A 226 8.74 19.50 -3.46
CA CYS A 226 7.37 19.15 -3.82
C CYS A 226 6.60 20.36 -4.39
N PHE A 227 6.72 21.53 -3.76
CA PHE A 227 6.13 22.78 -4.30
C PHE A 227 6.69 23.12 -5.68
N LYS A 228 7.99 22.97 -5.89
CA LYS A 228 8.60 23.18 -7.21
C LYS A 228 8.01 22.23 -8.26
N TYR A 229 7.83 20.94 -7.94
CA TYR A 229 7.20 19.99 -8.86
C TYR A 229 5.77 20.39 -9.22
N MET A 230 4.97 20.85 -8.25
CA MET A 230 3.61 21.32 -8.50
C MET A 230 3.59 22.57 -9.39
N MET A 231 4.48 23.52 -9.13
CA MET A 231 4.58 24.77 -9.89
C MET A 231 5.13 24.58 -11.32
N ASP A 232 6.03 23.62 -11.52
CA ASP A 232 6.62 23.31 -12.83
C ASP A 232 5.68 22.47 -13.73
N ALA A 233 4.53 22.02 -13.20
CA ALA A 233 3.57 21.24 -13.95
C ALA A 233 2.91 22.08 -15.08
N PRO A 234 2.68 21.49 -16.27
CA PRO A 234 1.96 22.17 -17.35
C PRO A 234 0.56 22.64 -16.91
N SER A 235 0.14 23.82 -17.36
CA SER A 235 -1.12 24.46 -16.94
C SER A 235 -2.41 23.69 -17.29
N HIS A 236 -2.34 22.68 -18.15
CA HIS A 236 -3.47 21.82 -18.52
C HIS A 236 -3.60 20.59 -17.59
N ARG A 237 -2.62 20.36 -16.71
CA ARG A 237 -2.63 19.24 -15.77
C ARG A 237 -3.08 19.70 -14.40
N THR A 238 -3.91 18.90 -13.75
CA THR A 238 -4.23 19.05 -12.33
C THR A 238 -3.21 18.27 -11.52
N VAL A 239 -2.57 18.90 -10.53
CA VAL A 239 -1.62 18.21 -9.66
C VAL A 239 -2.25 17.99 -8.30
N LEU A 240 -2.27 16.75 -7.83
CA LEU A 240 -2.66 16.40 -6.48
C LEU A 240 -1.43 15.82 -5.76
N PHE A 241 -0.95 16.58 -4.79
CA PHE A 241 0.13 16.19 -3.89
C PHE A 241 -0.43 15.96 -2.48
N GLY A 242 -0.06 14.86 -1.86
CA GLY A 242 -0.41 14.59 -0.47
C GLY A 242 0.40 13.44 0.11
N GLY A 243 0.49 13.39 1.42
CA GLY A 243 1.14 12.28 2.10
C GLY A 243 1.34 12.54 3.58
N ASP A 244 2.16 11.70 4.22
CA ASP A 244 2.66 12.00 5.56
C ASP A 244 3.85 12.97 5.47
N LEU A 245 3.52 14.26 5.57
CA LEU A 245 4.51 15.31 5.38
C LEU A 245 5.32 15.61 6.63
N ASN A 246 4.96 15.03 7.79
CA ASN A 246 5.58 15.30 9.09
C ASN A 246 5.76 16.81 9.42
N ILE A 247 5.05 17.71 8.73
CA ILE A 247 5.35 19.14 8.74
C ILE A 247 4.70 19.83 9.93
N ARG A 248 5.40 20.78 10.53
CA ARG A 248 4.85 21.62 11.61
C ARG A 248 4.54 23.01 11.08
N GLU A 249 3.55 23.68 11.68
CA GLU A 249 3.13 25.04 11.32
C GLU A 249 4.32 26.03 11.22
N LYS A 250 5.23 25.96 12.20
CA LYS A 250 6.44 26.80 12.26
C LYS A 250 7.41 26.58 11.09
N GLU A 251 7.37 25.41 10.46
CA GLU A 251 8.24 25.04 9.34
C GLU A 251 7.67 25.55 8.03
N LEU A 252 6.36 25.42 7.85
CA LEU A 252 5.65 26.00 6.71
C LEU A 252 5.84 27.53 6.65
N GLN A 253 5.83 28.20 7.81
CA GLN A 253 6.15 29.63 7.90
C GLN A 253 7.59 29.95 7.44
N LYS A 254 8.56 29.09 7.77
CA LYS A 254 9.98 29.25 7.36
C LYS A 254 10.21 28.96 5.88
N VAL A 255 9.43 28.04 5.30
CA VAL A 255 9.50 27.69 3.87
C VAL A 255 8.99 28.84 3.00
N GLY A 256 8.18 29.75 3.55
CA GLY A 256 7.64 30.90 2.83
C GLY A 256 6.16 30.77 2.46
N SER A 257 5.41 29.96 3.23
CA SER A 257 4.00 29.62 3.01
C SER A 257 3.75 28.80 1.73
N ILE A 258 2.48 28.47 1.47
CA ILE A 258 2.06 27.73 0.28
C ILE A 258 2.13 28.67 -0.94
N PRO A 259 2.79 28.29 -2.04
CA PRO A 259 2.89 29.13 -3.24
C PRO A 259 1.53 29.49 -3.85
N SER A 260 1.47 30.64 -4.53
CA SER A 260 0.27 31.05 -5.26
C SER A 260 -0.09 30.03 -6.36
N GLY A 261 -1.36 29.66 -6.44
CA GLY A 261 -1.85 28.62 -7.36
C GLY A 261 -1.89 27.22 -6.74
N ILE A 262 -1.34 27.04 -5.54
CA ILE A 262 -1.46 25.82 -4.74
C ILE A 262 -2.38 26.10 -3.55
N VAL A 263 -3.26 25.15 -3.24
CA VAL A 263 -4.16 25.21 -2.09
C VAL A 263 -3.99 23.99 -1.22
N ASP A 264 -4.16 24.16 0.08
CA ASP A 264 -4.29 23.06 1.04
C ASP A 264 -5.77 22.69 1.17
N LEU A 265 -6.10 21.42 0.99
CA LEU A 265 -7.49 20.96 0.96
C LEU A 265 -8.20 21.13 2.31
N TRP A 266 -7.53 20.95 3.44
CA TRP A 266 -8.13 21.18 4.76
C TRP A 266 -8.42 22.66 4.98
N ILE A 267 -7.52 23.54 4.53
CA ILE A 267 -7.72 25.00 4.56
C ILE A 267 -8.90 25.41 3.65
N GLU A 268 -8.87 24.97 2.40
CA GLU A 268 -9.83 25.36 1.37
C GLU A 268 -11.25 24.83 1.67
N THR A 269 -11.36 23.67 2.32
CA THR A 269 -12.64 23.09 2.73
C THR A 269 -13.19 23.64 4.04
N GLY A 270 -12.54 24.63 4.67
CA GLY A 270 -13.10 25.36 5.80
C GLY A 270 -12.49 25.04 7.17
N LYS A 271 -11.35 24.37 7.23
CA LYS A 271 -10.57 24.13 8.47
C LYS A 271 -11.38 23.41 9.55
N HIS A 272 -12.10 22.37 9.15
CA HIS A 272 -12.92 21.54 10.01
C HIS A 272 -12.10 20.97 11.18
N LYS A 273 -12.58 21.16 12.42
CA LYS A 273 -11.85 20.80 13.64
C LYS A 273 -11.84 19.29 13.88
N GLU A 274 -12.85 18.61 13.39
CA GLU A 274 -13.03 17.16 13.46
C GLU A 274 -11.96 16.37 12.69
N CYS A 275 -11.23 17.03 11.78
CA CYS A 275 -10.19 16.41 10.94
C CYS A 275 -8.86 17.19 10.91
N ILE A 276 -8.59 18.07 11.89
CA ILE A 276 -7.34 18.85 11.95
C ILE A 276 -6.12 18.02 12.39
N TYR A 277 -6.33 16.97 13.17
CA TYR A 277 -5.27 16.08 13.64
C TYR A 277 -5.38 14.75 12.91
N THR A 278 -4.28 14.36 12.27
CA THR A 278 -4.13 13.14 11.49
C THR A 278 -2.95 12.35 11.99
#